data_AF-A0A3M7C924-F1
#
_entry.id   AF-A0A3M7C924-F1
#
_cell.length_a   1.000
_cell.length_b   1.000
_cell.length_c   1.000
_cell.angle_alpha   90.00
_cell.angle_beta   90.00
_cell.angle_gamma   90.00
#
_symmetry.space_group_name_H-M   'P 1'
#
loop_
_entity.id
_entity.type
_entity.pdbx_description
1 polymer ?
#
loop_
_entity_poly.entity_id
_entity_poly.type
_entity_poly.pdbx_seq_one_letter_code
_entity_poly.pdbx_strand_id
1 'polypeptide(L)'
;MVFGPIPNREYHEGFMRKAIEMAELALSSDETPVGCVFVHNGKIIGRGINGTNASLNVCVPSHLPASEHHHTFTHSQSLPAKSAETLLTVSARTKGTRHAEFVALAEIMAKHPPSILRETDLYVTVEPCIMCASALRQYRIRAVYFGCLNDRFGGCGGVMTVHADPGLDPAYPVYGGLFREEAIMLLRKFYVQENNKAPDPKPKKNRELKTEILPVSTPQDNTPSVGTPTGEMANLTLGKGGKDKRPKSPAKAG
;
A
#
# COMPACT_ATOMS: atom_id res chain seq x y z
N MET A 1 -14.85 9.51 -3.79
CA MET A 1 -13.69 8.65 -4.11
C MET A 1 -12.43 9.46 -3.89
N VAL A 2 -11.44 8.94 -3.17
CA VAL A 2 -10.14 9.64 -2.96
C VAL A 2 -9.24 9.55 -4.20
N PHE A 3 -9.60 8.70 -5.18
CA PHE A 3 -8.88 8.52 -6.44
C PHE A 3 -9.81 8.76 -7.63
N GLY A 4 -9.28 9.35 -8.70
CA GLY A 4 -10.01 9.63 -9.94
C GLY A 4 -10.44 8.37 -10.70
N PRO A 5 -11.23 8.52 -11.77
CA PRO A 5 -11.66 7.38 -12.58
C PRO A 5 -10.45 6.63 -13.18
N ILE A 6 -10.52 5.30 -13.20
CA ILE A 6 -9.50 4.44 -13.79
C ILE A 6 -9.78 4.33 -15.29
N PRO A 7 -8.91 4.84 -16.18
CA PRO A 7 -9.10 4.69 -17.62
C PRO A 7 -9.00 3.21 -18.01
N ASN A 8 -9.84 2.73 -18.93
CA ASN A 8 -9.85 1.32 -19.36
C ASN A 8 -9.83 0.32 -18.20
N ARG A 9 -10.77 0.48 -17.26
CA ARG A 9 -10.82 -0.29 -15.99
C ARG A 9 -10.72 -1.81 -16.19
N GLU A 10 -11.40 -2.37 -17.19
CA GLU A 10 -11.40 -3.81 -17.48
C GLU A 10 -10.00 -4.35 -17.77
N TYR A 11 -9.18 -3.60 -18.53
CA TYR A 11 -7.78 -3.95 -18.77
C TYR A 11 -6.97 -4.03 -17.48
N HIS A 12 -7.16 -3.06 -16.57
CA HIS A 12 -6.47 -3.04 -15.28
C HIS A 12 -6.98 -4.11 -14.31
N GLU A 13 -8.28 -4.43 -14.37
CA GLU A 13 -8.87 -5.53 -13.58
C GLU A 13 -8.25 -6.89 -13.94
N GLY A 14 -7.93 -7.12 -15.21
CA GLY A 14 -7.23 -8.34 -15.64
C GLY A 14 -5.90 -8.55 -14.92
N PHE A 15 -5.08 -7.51 -14.79
CA PHE A 15 -3.80 -7.59 -14.07
C PHE A 15 -3.97 -7.54 -12.56
N MET A 16 -4.92 -6.79 -12.03
CA MET A 16 -5.21 -6.81 -10.59
C MET A 16 -5.67 -8.19 -10.14
N ARG A 17 -6.41 -8.93 -10.97
CA ARG A 17 -6.77 -10.33 -10.67
C ARG A 17 -5.53 -11.22 -10.53
N LYS A 18 -4.49 -10.99 -11.34
CA LYS A 18 -3.19 -11.66 -11.17
C LYS A 18 -2.49 -11.28 -9.88
N ALA A 19 -2.60 -10.03 -9.42
CA ALA A 19 -2.10 -9.63 -8.11
C ALA A 19 -2.89 -10.29 -6.95
N ILE A 20 -4.20 -10.48 -7.11
CA ILE A 20 -5.06 -11.21 -6.15
C ILE A 20 -4.64 -12.69 -6.06
N GLU A 21 -4.42 -13.36 -7.20
CA GLU A 21 -3.89 -14.74 -7.23
C GLU A 21 -2.56 -14.85 -6.45
N MET A 22 -1.68 -13.85 -6.57
CA MET A 22 -0.44 -13.78 -5.77
C MET A 22 -0.74 -13.58 -4.27
N ALA A 23 -1.71 -12.75 -3.90
CA ALA A 23 -2.08 -12.54 -2.49
C ALA A 23 -2.72 -13.80 -1.86
N GLU A 24 -3.50 -14.57 -2.62
CA GLU A 24 -4.04 -15.87 -2.20
C GLU A 24 -2.92 -16.89 -1.96
N LEU A 25 -1.92 -16.91 -2.83
CA LEU A 25 -0.73 -17.73 -2.64
C LEU A 25 0.00 -17.36 -1.33
N ALA A 26 0.18 -16.08 -1.06
CA ALA A 26 0.78 -15.61 0.18
C ALA A 26 -0.02 -16.08 1.40
N LEU A 27 -1.35 -15.98 1.35
CA LEU A 27 -2.25 -16.49 2.40
C LEU A 27 -2.06 -17.99 2.63
N SER A 28 -1.98 -18.78 1.55
CA SER A 28 -1.78 -20.24 1.64
C SER A 28 -0.40 -20.64 2.18
N SER A 29 0.55 -19.70 2.18
CA SER A 29 1.92 -19.88 2.65
C SER A 29 2.15 -19.30 4.06
N ASP A 30 1.09 -18.97 4.80
CA ASP A 30 1.12 -18.32 6.12
C ASP A 30 1.89 -16.96 6.12
N GLU A 31 1.89 -16.27 4.98
CA GLU A 31 2.43 -14.92 4.84
C GLU A 31 1.30 -13.89 4.81
N THR A 32 1.67 -12.62 5.08
CA THR A 32 0.69 -11.53 4.97
C THR A 32 0.17 -11.50 3.53
N PRO A 33 -1.16 -11.53 3.28
CA PRO A 33 -1.72 -11.78 1.96
C PRO A 33 -1.72 -10.51 1.10
N VAL A 34 -0.51 -10.11 0.69
CA VAL A 34 -0.24 -9.00 -0.22
C VAL A 34 0.51 -9.57 -1.40
N GLY A 35 -0.08 -9.42 -2.58
CA GLY A 35 0.49 -9.78 -3.86
C GLY A 35 0.57 -8.58 -4.80
N CYS A 36 1.53 -8.64 -5.72
CA CYS A 36 1.70 -7.65 -6.78
C CYS A 36 2.22 -8.25 -8.09
N VAL A 37 1.97 -7.54 -9.19
CA VAL A 37 2.56 -7.80 -10.52
C VAL A 37 3.01 -6.50 -11.17
N PHE A 38 4.13 -6.55 -11.89
CA PHE A 38 4.66 -5.46 -12.70
C PHE A 38 4.40 -5.76 -14.17
N VAL A 39 3.82 -4.81 -14.90
CA VAL A 39 3.37 -4.99 -16.28
C VAL A 39 4.02 -3.97 -17.19
N HIS A 40 4.72 -4.45 -18.21
CA HIS A 40 5.33 -3.64 -19.26
C HIS A 40 4.80 -4.11 -20.61
N ASN A 41 4.28 -3.19 -21.41
CA ASN A 41 3.70 -3.49 -22.73
C ASN A 41 2.68 -4.65 -22.74
N GLY A 42 1.79 -4.66 -21.74
CA GLY A 42 0.75 -5.69 -21.58
C GLY A 42 1.26 -7.06 -21.13
N LYS A 43 2.54 -7.19 -20.77
CA LYS A 43 3.14 -8.43 -20.29
C LYS A 43 3.63 -8.27 -18.86
N ILE A 44 3.40 -9.30 -18.04
CA ILE A 44 3.93 -9.33 -16.68
C ILE A 44 5.44 -9.61 -16.76
N ILE A 45 6.25 -8.73 -16.17
CA ILE A 45 7.72 -8.83 -16.15
C ILE A 45 8.27 -9.16 -14.75
N GLY A 46 7.43 -9.10 -13.72
CA GLY A 46 7.79 -9.48 -12.35
C GLY A 46 6.57 -9.70 -11.48
N ARG A 47 6.71 -10.60 -10.50
CA ARG A 47 5.65 -10.95 -9.54
C ARG A 47 6.23 -10.97 -8.13
N GLY A 48 5.42 -10.62 -7.14
CA GLY A 48 5.91 -10.59 -5.77
C GLY A 48 4.81 -10.79 -4.74
N ILE A 49 5.19 -11.41 -3.64
CA ILE A 49 4.35 -11.59 -2.45
C ILE A 49 5.13 -11.19 -1.20
N ASN A 50 4.42 -10.78 -0.15
CA ASN A 50 5.06 -10.52 1.13
C ASN A 50 5.77 -11.78 1.64
N GLY A 51 7.00 -11.60 2.11
CA GLY A 51 7.83 -12.66 2.68
C GLY A 51 8.37 -12.27 4.05
N THR A 52 7.64 -11.52 4.86
CA THR A 52 8.17 -10.96 6.12
C THR A 52 8.36 -12.03 7.20
N ASN A 53 7.59 -13.13 7.17
CA ASN A 53 7.62 -14.17 8.19
C ASN A 53 8.55 -15.35 7.86
N ALA A 54 9.03 -15.47 6.62
CA ALA A 54 9.84 -16.61 6.18
C ALA A 54 11.22 -16.67 6.87
N SER A 55 11.31 -17.54 7.87
CA SER A 55 12.39 -18.54 7.93
C SER A 55 12.16 -19.53 6.77
N LEU A 56 12.95 -19.36 5.70
CA LEU A 56 13.06 -20.27 4.53
C LEU A 56 11.87 -20.30 3.54
N ASN A 57 12.22 -20.08 2.26
CA ASN A 57 11.51 -20.41 1.01
C ASN A 57 10.02 -20.07 0.88
N VAL A 58 9.74 -18.85 0.43
CA VAL A 58 8.51 -18.59 -0.33
C VAL A 58 8.89 -18.64 -1.81
N CYS A 59 8.77 -19.83 -2.37
CA CYS A 59 8.88 -20.08 -3.80
C CYS A 59 7.50 -19.81 -4.42
N VAL A 60 7.44 -19.06 -5.52
CA VAL A 60 6.27 -19.15 -6.40
C VAL A 60 6.01 -20.64 -6.70
N PRO A 61 4.79 -21.13 -6.52
CA PRO A 61 4.57 -22.55 -6.53
C PRO A 61 4.70 -23.11 -7.95
N SER A 62 5.16 -24.35 -8.01
CA SER A 62 5.50 -25.13 -9.19
C SER A 62 4.34 -25.48 -10.14
N HIS A 63 3.13 -24.92 -9.93
CA HIS A 63 1.95 -25.17 -10.78
C HIS A 63 1.74 -24.13 -11.89
N LEU A 64 2.55 -23.09 -11.98
CA LEU A 64 2.58 -22.20 -13.16
C LEU A 64 3.30 -22.91 -14.33
N PRO A 65 2.82 -22.73 -15.58
CA PRO A 65 3.31 -23.46 -16.75
C PRO A 65 4.84 -23.31 -16.94
N ALA A 66 5.49 -24.37 -17.42
CA ALA A 66 6.94 -24.52 -17.41
C ALA A 66 7.74 -23.43 -18.16
N SER A 67 7.08 -22.62 -18.99
CA SER A 67 7.66 -21.42 -19.61
C SER A 67 7.90 -20.25 -18.63
N GLU A 68 7.44 -20.34 -17.39
CA GLU A 68 7.61 -19.32 -16.34
C GLU A 68 8.48 -19.79 -15.16
N HIS A 69 9.08 -20.98 -15.23
CA HIS A 69 10.02 -21.45 -14.21
C HIS A 69 11.36 -20.71 -14.32
N HIS A 70 11.52 -19.63 -13.57
CA HIS A 70 12.79 -18.91 -13.45
C HIS A 70 13.46 -19.14 -12.10
N HIS A 71 14.67 -19.71 -12.19
CA HIS A 71 15.72 -19.87 -11.19
C HIS A 71 15.42 -19.47 -9.74
N THR A 72 15.41 -20.49 -8.90
CA THR A 72 15.56 -20.43 -7.45
C THR A 72 16.77 -19.59 -7.05
N PHE A 73 16.57 -18.61 -6.16
CA PHE A 73 17.64 -17.96 -5.42
C PHE A 73 18.13 -18.96 -4.35
N THR A 74 19.00 -19.88 -4.76
CA THR A 74 19.70 -20.76 -3.81
C THR A 74 20.74 -19.95 -3.04
N HIS A 75 20.74 -20.18 -1.75
CA HIS A 75 21.65 -19.55 -0.80
C HIS A 75 23.06 -20.12 -0.99
N SER A 76 23.86 -19.62 -1.96
CA SER A 76 25.34 -19.70 -1.95
C SER A 76 26.07 -19.19 -3.21
N GLN A 77 25.65 -18.13 -3.90
CA GLN A 77 26.56 -17.50 -4.88
C GLN A 77 26.72 -15.99 -4.65
N SER A 78 27.94 -15.62 -4.28
CA SER A 78 28.44 -14.25 -4.24
C SER A 78 28.50 -13.68 -5.65
N LEU A 79 27.53 -12.84 -6.02
CA LEU A 79 27.59 -12.06 -7.27
C LEU A 79 28.35 -10.74 -7.03
N PRO A 80 29.14 -10.27 -8.02
CA PRO A 80 30.03 -9.13 -7.84
C PRO A 80 29.25 -7.81 -7.71
N ALA A 81 29.68 -6.99 -6.75
CA ALA A 81 29.04 -5.72 -6.41
C ALA A 81 29.25 -4.66 -7.51
N LYS A 82 28.16 -4.25 -8.16
CA LYS A 82 28.07 -2.95 -8.84
C LYS A 82 27.16 -2.03 -8.01
N SER A 83 27.64 -0.80 -7.80
CA SER A 83 27.34 0.09 -6.67
C SER A 83 25.89 0.59 -6.52
N ALA A 84 25.01 0.40 -7.51
CA ALA A 84 23.58 0.73 -7.41
C ALA A 84 22.69 -0.52 -7.20
N GLU A 85 23.15 -1.70 -7.61
CA GLU A 85 22.43 -2.98 -7.45
C GLU A 85 22.51 -3.52 -6.01
N THR A 86 23.56 -3.13 -5.29
CA THR A 86 23.81 -3.55 -3.90
C THR A 86 22.72 -3.07 -2.94
N LEU A 87 22.15 -1.87 -3.12
CA LEU A 87 21.22 -1.29 -2.16
C LEU A 87 19.84 -1.99 -2.18
N LEU A 88 19.30 -2.27 -3.37
CA LEU A 88 18.04 -3.01 -3.50
C LEU A 88 18.22 -4.47 -3.07
N THR A 89 19.38 -5.07 -3.38
CA THR A 89 19.70 -6.44 -2.97
C THR A 89 19.85 -6.57 -1.46
N VAL A 90 20.45 -5.59 -0.77
CA VAL A 90 20.53 -5.54 0.69
C VAL A 90 19.14 -5.29 1.30
N SER A 91 18.35 -4.39 0.70
CA SER A 91 17.00 -4.09 1.13
C SER A 91 15.99 -5.20 0.79
N ALA A 92 16.28 -6.17 -0.06
CA ALA A 92 15.43 -7.36 -0.23
C ALA A 92 15.81 -8.52 0.71
N ARG A 93 16.97 -8.44 1.39
CA ARG A 93 17.55 -9.53 2.19
C ARG A 93 17.14 -9.50 3.67
N THR A 94 16.77 -8.35 4.22
CA THR A 94 16.32 -8.28 5.62
C THR A 94 14.83 -8.58 5.73
N LYS A 95 14.42 -9.32 6.76
CA LYS A 95 13.02 -9.80 6.88
C LYS A 95 12.00 -8.66 6.85
N GLY A 96 12.35 -7.48 7.38
CA GLY A 96 11.45 -6.33 7.52
C GLY A 96 11.15 -5.59 6.21
N THR A 97 11.90 -5.84 5.15
CA THR A 97 11.80 -5.11 3.87
C THR A 97 11.34 -5.99 2.70
N ARG A 98 11.03 -7.27 2.97
CA ARG A 98 10.49 -8.23 1.99
C ARG A 98 8.98 -8.03 1.76
N HIS A 99 8.62 -6.83 1.31
CA HIS A 99 7.28 -6.56 0.80
C HIS A 99 7.14 -7.07 -0.62
N ALA A 100 5.91 -7.38 -1.03
CA ALA A 100 5.59 -7.87 -2.37
C ALA A 100 6.27 -7.04 -3.48
N GLU A 101 6.23 -5.71 -3.37
CA GLU A 101 6.80 -4.80 -4.37
C GLU A 101 8.32 -4.95 -4.47
N PHE A 102 9.03 -5.09 -3.35
CA PHE A 102 10.48 -5.27 -3.35
C PHE A 102 10.90 -6.64 -3.86
N VAL A 103 10.13 -7.68 -3.57
CA VAL A 103 10.37 -9.04 -4.09
C VAL A 103 10.26 -9.03 -5.63
N ALA A 104 9.21 -8.42 -6.17
CA ALA A 104 9.04 -8.29 -7.61
C ALA A 104 10.12 -7.39 -8.25
N LEU A 105 10.46 -6.26 -7.62
CA LEU A 105 11.53 -5.38 -8.12
C LEU A 105 12.87 -6.12 -8.21
N ALA A 106 13.23 -6.91 -7.20
CA ALA A 106 14.45 -7.71 -7.22
C ALA A 106 14.46 -8.72 -8.39
N GLU A 107 13.32 -9.36 -8.66
CA GLU A 107 13.16 -10.26 -9.81
C GLU A 107 13.38 -9.52 -11.14
N ILE A 108 12.79 -8.32 -11.29
CA ILE A 108 12.89 -7.51 -12.51
C ILE A 108 14.32 -7.06 -12.73
N MET A 109 15.00 -6.56 -11.68
CA MET A 109 16.39 -6.08 -11.78
C MET A 109 17.37 -7.19 -12.16
N ALA A 110 17.06 -8.46 -11.85
CA ALA A 110 17.90 -9.59 -12.24
C ALA A 110 17.81 -9.92 -13.75
N LYS A 111 16.72 -9.51 -14.42
CA LYS A 111 16.41 -9.89 -15.81
C LYS A 111 16.40 -8.71 -16.78
N HIS A 112 16.18 -7.50 -16.27
CA HIS A 112 15.92 -6.31 -17.07
C HIS A 112 16.70 -5.10 -16.54
N PRO A 113 17.06 -4.15 -17.42
CA PRO A 113 17.68 -2.92 -16.98
C PRO A 113 16.70 -2.07 -16.15
N PRO A 114 17.17 -1.30 -15.15
CA PRO A 114 16.30 -0.49 -14.29
C PRO A 114 15.41 0.50 -15.03
N SER A 115 15.81 0.94 -16.23
CA SER A 115 15.06 1.87 -17.07
C SER A 115 13.69 1.34 -17.49
N ILE A 116 13.49 0.01 -17.53
CA ILE A 116 12.20 -0.60 -17.91
C ILE A 116 11.06 -0.16 -17.00
N LEU A 117 11.35 0.14 -15.73
CA LEU A 117 10.35 0.53 -14.74
C LEU A 117 9.66 1.84 -15.09
N ARG A 118 10.33 2.72 -15.85
CA ARG A 118 9.76 3.99 -16.33
C ARG A 118 8.56 3.80 -17.25
N GLU A 119 8.43 2.61 -17.83
CA GLU A 119 7.37 2.24 -18.75
C GLU A 119 6.53 1.07 -18.20
N THR A 120 6.62 0.81 -16.91
CA THR A 120 5.98 -0.33 -16.23
C THR A 120 4.90 0.16 -15.28
N ASP A 121 3.75 -0.49 -15.29
CA ASP A 121 2.69 -0.30 -14.28
C ASP A 121 2.83 -1.33 -13.16
N LEU A 122 2.58 -0.92 -11.93
CA LEU A 122 2.42 -1.82 -10.79
C LEU A 122 0.96 -2.05 -10.48
N TYR A 123 0.57 -3.31 -10.26
CA TYR A 123 -0.72 -3.70 -9.70
C TYR A 123 -0.46 -4.39 -8.36
N VAL A 124 -1.03 -3.87 -7.29
CA VAL A 124 -0.81 -4.40 -5.93
C VAL A 124 -2.12 -4.45 -5.15
N THR A 125 -2.35 -5.55 -4.44
CA THR A 125 -3.63 -5.78 -3.73
C THR A 125 -3.90 -4.78 -2.60
N VAL A 126 -2.84 -4.29 -1.95
CA VAL A 126 -2.90 -3.31 -0.85
C VAL A 126 -2.06 -2.09 -1.23
N GLU A 127 -2.52 -0.90 -0.88
CA GLU A 127 -1.80 0.35 -1.10
C GLU A 127 -0.32 0.25 -0.62
N PRO A 128 0.65 0.61 -1.48
CA PRO A 128 2.06 0.59 -1.12
C PRO A 128 2.33 1.39 0.14
N CYS A 129 3.16 0.84 1.03
CA CYS A 129 3.57 1.59 2.22
C CYS A 129 4.53 2.74 1.86
N ILE A 130 4.80 3.64 2.81
CA ILE A 130 5.75 4.76 2.67
C ILE A 130 7.09 4.33 2.04
N MET A 131 7.64 3.19 2.48
CA MET A 131 8.91 2.65 1.97
C MET A 131 8.80 2.23 0.50
N CYS A 132 7.79 1.43 0.14
CA CYS A 132 7.58 0.99 -1.23
C CYS A 132 7.27 2.19 -2.14
N ALA A 133 6.41 3.10 -1.68
CA ALA A 133 6.05 4.30 -2.43
C ALA A 133 7.27 5.17 -2.74
N SER A 134 8.19 5.35 -1.78
CA SER A 134 9.46 6.08 -1.96
C SER A 134 10.42 5.36 -2.92
N ALA A 135 10.51 4.03 -2.87
CA ALA A 135 11.33 3.28 -3.82
C ALA A 135 10.80 3.41 -5.26
N LEU A 136 9.48 3.31 -5.43
CA LEU A 136 8.82 3.47 -6.74
C LEU A 136 9.06 4.88 -7.34
N ARG A 137 9.16 5.91 -6.50
CA ARG A 137 9.54 7.28 -6.88
C ARG A 137 10.96 7.32 -7.47
N GLN A 138 11.92 6.70 -6.78
CA GLN A 138 13.32 6.64 -7.21
C GLN A 138 13.49 5.90 -8.55
N TYR A 139 12.73 4.81 -8.75
CA TYR A 139 12.71 4.08 -10.02
C TYR A 139 11.87 4.74 -11.12
N ARG A 140 11.12 5.80 -10.78
CA ARG A 140 10.23 6.55 -11.67
C ARG A 140 9.21 5.67 -12.38
N ILE A 141 8.49 4.85 -11.62
CA ILE A 141 7.48 3.95 -12.17
C ILE A 141 6.42 4.71 -12.98
N ARG A 142 5.85 4.08 -14.03
CA ARG A 142 4.85 4.72 -14.89
C ARG A 142 3.54 5.03 -14.15
N ALA A 143 2.98 4.05 -13.44
CA ALA A 143 1.76 4.21 -12.67
C ALA A 143 1.61 3.08 -11.63
N VAL A 144 0.80 3.33 -10.60
CA VAL A 144 0.45 2.32 -9.58
C VAL A 144 -1.07 2.16 -9.49
N TYR A 145 -1.53 0.93 -9.55
CA TYR A 145 -2.91 0.53 -9.36
C TYR A 145 -2.99 -0.34 -8.10
N PHE A 146 -3.93 -0.05 -7.20
CA PHE A 146 -4.08 -0.84 -5.99
C PHE A 146 -5.52 -1.16 -5.60
N GLY A 147 -5.68 -2.22 -4.80
CA GLY A 147 -6.99 -2.68 -4.37
C GLY A 147 -7.56 -1.90 -3.21
N CYS A 148 -7.11 -2.22 -1.99
CA CYS A 148 -7.55 -1.53 -0.78
C CYS A 148 -6.51 -0.56 -0.23
N LEU A 149 -6.98 0.45 0.53
CA LEU A 149 -6.11 1.38 1.25
C LEU A 149 -5.32 0.69 2.36
N ASN A 150 -4.21 1.31 2.74
CA ASN A 150 -3.36 0.90 3.84
C ASN A 150 -3.42 1.95 4.96
N ASP A 151 -4.37 1.75 5.87
CA ASP A 151 -4.70 2.72 6.93
C ASP A 151 -3.57 2.96 7.95
N ARG A 152 -2.58 2.07 7.99
CA ARG A 152 -1.49 2.15 8.99
C ARG A 152 -0.21 2.73 8.44
N PHE A 153 0.12 2.43 7.18
CA PHE A 153 1.42 2.78 6.59
C PHE A 153 1.34 3.26 5.13
N GLY A 154 0.15 3.54 4.59
CA GLY A 154 -0.05 3.89 3.19
C GLY A 154 0.71 5.14 2.75
N GLY A 155 1.51 5.00 1.68
CA GLY A 155 2.32 6.07 1.09
C GLY A 155 1.71 6.69 -0.17
N CYS A 156 0.54 6.21 -0.60
CA CYS A 156 -0.15 6.64 -1.81
C CYS A 156 -1.41 7.47 -1.51
N GLY A 157 -1.52 8.04 -0.32
CA GLY A 157 -2.64 8.88 0.12
C GLY A 157 -3.45 8.32 1.29
N GLY A 158 -3.20 7.08 1.73
CA GLY A 158 -3.84 6.51 2.93
C GLY A 158 -3.38 7.16 4.22
N VAL A 159 -2.06 7.24 4.44
CA VAL A 159 -1.46 7.91 5.61
C VAL A 159 -0.63 9.12 5.18
N MET A 160 0.20 8.95 4.15
CA MET A 160 1.02 10.00 3.57
C MET A 160 0.94 9.98 2.04
N THR A 161 1.22 11.11 1.42
CA THR A 161 1.16 11.31 -0.03
C THR A 161 2.56 11.29 -0.65
N VAL A 162 3.38 10.30 -0.28
CA VAL A 162 4.79 10.16 -0.72
C VAL A 162 4.90 10.10 -2.24
N HIS A 163 3.93 9.46 -2.90
CA HIS A 163 3.88 9.36 -4.36
C HIS A 163 3.78 10.71 -5.10
N ALA A 164 3.31 11.78 -4.46
CA ALA A 164 3.09 13.10 -5.08
C ALA A 164 3.77 14.27 -4.33
N ASP A 165 4.53 14.01 -3.28
CA ASP A 165 5.25 15.04 -2.52
C ASP A 165 6.22 15.81 -3.44
N PRO A 166 6.13 17.15 -3.58
CA PRO A 166 7.02 17.91 -4.45
C PRO A 166 8.48 17.97 -3.97
N GLY A 167 8.76 17.63 -2.71
CA GLY A 167 10.11 17.66 -2.13
C GLY A 167 10.97 16.41 -2.39
N LEU A 168 10.42 15.39 -3.04
CA LEU A 168 11.13 14.14 -3.37
C LEU A 168 11.34 14.00 -4.89
N ASP A 169 11.63 12.79 -5.42
CA ASP A 169 11.83 12.51 -6.87
C ASP A 169 10.61 12.86 -7.77
N PRO A 170 10.55 12.61 -9.09
CA PRO A 170 9.32 12.87 -9.84
C PRO A 170 8.11 12.04 -9.37
N ALA A 171 6.92 12.65 -9.35
CA ALA A 171 5.67 11.99 -8.97
C ALA A 171 5.19 10.96 -10.01
N TYR A 172 4.36 10.02 -9.57
CA TYR A 172 3.67 9.06 -10.43
C TYR A 172 2.16 9.01 -10.11
N PRO A 173 1.31 8.71 -11.10
CA PRO A 173 -0.12 8.58 -10.89
C PRO A 173 -0.46 7.30 -10.10
N VAL A 174 -1.47 7.42 -9.24
CA VAL A 174 -1.99 6.32 -8.43
C VAL A 174 -3.49 6.15 -8.62
N TYR A 175 -3.94 4.90 -8.67
CA TYR A 175 -5.33 4.53 -8.89
C TYR A 175 -5.74 3.45 -7.90
N GLY A 176 -6.66 3.76 -6.98
CA GLY A 176 -7.12 2.83 -5.95
C GLY A 176 -8.51 2.27 -6.23
N GLY A 177 -8.82 1.12 -5.62
CA GLY A 177 -10.18 0.57 -5.57
C GLY A 177 -10.45 -0.63 -6.49
N LEU A 178 -9.44 -1.23 -7.11
CA LEU A 178 -9.62 -2.44 -7.93
C LEU A 178 -9.73 -3.69 -7.05
N PHE A 179 -10.88 -4.38 -7.06
CA PHE A 179 -11.12 -5.52 -6.17
C PHE A 179 -10.88 -5.20 -4.68
N ARG A 180 -11.26 -3.98 -4.27
CA ARG A 180 -11.07 -3.48 -2.90
C ARG A 180 -11.62 -4.46 -1.86
N GLU A 181 -12.85 -4.92 -2.06
CA GLU A 181 -13.54 -5.78 -1.10
C GLU A 181 -12.82 -7.13 -0.94
N GLU A 182 -12.36 -7.69 -2.06
CA GLU A 182 -11.61 -8.95 -2.09
C GLU A 182 -10.26 -8.83 -1.39
N ALA A 183 -9.51 -7.75 -1.66
CA ALA A 183 -8.24 -7.47 -1.00
C ALA A 183 -8.40 -7.30 0.53
N ILE A 184 -9.44 -6.60 0.98
CA ILE A 184 -9.77 -6.47 2.42
C ILE A 184 -10.08 -7.83 3.02
N MET A 185 -10.85 -8.66 2.32
CA MET A 185 -11.23 -9.99 2.80
C MET A 185 -10.03 -10.92 2.95
N LEU A 186 -9.04 -10.85 2.06
CA LEU A 186 -7.78 -11.60 2.21
C LEU A 186 -7.04 -11.21 3.49
N LEU A 187 -6.84 -9.91 3.74
CA LEU A 187 -6.22 -9.43 4.99
C LEU A 187 -7.00 -9.87 6.24
N ARG A 188 -8.33 -9.77 6.20
CA ARG A 188 -9.20 -10.19 7.32
C ARG A 188 -9.07 -11.68 7.60
N LYS A 189 -9.04 -12.54 6.56
CA LYS A 189 -8.82 -13.98 6.70
C LYS A 189 -7.51 -14.27 7.45
N PHE A 190 -6.42 -13.61 7.07
CA PHE A 190 -5.10 -13.78 7.72
C PHE A 190 -5.11 -13.38 9.21
N TYR A 191 -5.79 -12.29 9.59
CA TYR A 191 -5.81 -11.83 10.99
C TYR A 191 -6.81 -12.54 11.91
N VAL A 192 -7.75 -13.28 11.33
CA VAL A 192 -8.71 -14.11 12.07
C VAL A 192 -8.18 -15.54 12.25
N GLN A 193 -7.33 -16.01 11.34
CA GLN A 193 -6.56 -17.25 11.55
C GLN A 193 -5.71 -17.15 12.83
N GLU A 194 -5.73 -18.21 13.63
CA GLU A 194 -4.90 -18.29 14.82
C GLU A 194 -3.43 -18.45 14.43
N ASN A 195 -2.56 -17.57 14.93
CA ASN A 195 -1.14 -17.70 14.72
C ASN A 195 -0.57 -18.76 15.68
N ASN A 196 -0.44 -19.99 15.20
CA ASN A 196 0.16 -21.10 15.95
C ASN A 196 1.63 -20.88 16.35
N LYS A 197 2.31 -19.84 15.81
CA LYS A 197 3.69 -19.47 16.14
C LYS A 197 3.80 -18.43 17.27
N ALA A 198 2.69 -17.96 17.84
CA ALA A 198 2.73 -17.01 18.94
C ALA A 198 3.23 -17.68 20.24
N PRO A 199 4.25 -17.14 20.94
CA PRO A 199 4.84 -17.74 22.15
C PRO A 199 3.85 -17.97 23.30
N ASP A 200 2.76 -17.19 23.32
CA ASP A 200 1.57 -17.44 24.12
C ASP A 200 0.35 -17.13 23.24
N PRO A 201 -0.35 -18.13 22.70
CA PRO A 201 -1.60 -17.90 21.98
C PRO A 201 -2.63 -17.42 22.99
N LYS A 202 -2.76 -16.11 23.17
CA LYS A 202 -3.91 -15.56 23.90
C LYS A 202 -5.16 -15.93 23.11
N PRO A 203 -6.08 -16.76 23.65
CA PRO A 203 -7.30 -17.10 22.95
C PRO A 203 -8.08 -15.81 22.72
N LYS A 204 -8.18 -15.40 21.45
CA LYS A 204 -8.94 -14.20 21.07
C LYS A 204 -10.42 -14.57 21.07
N LYS A 205 -11.02 -14.68 22.25
CA LYS A 205 -12.48 -14.88 22.37
C LYS A 205 -13.19 -13.74 21.61
N ASN A 206 -14.04 -14.13 20.67
CA ASN A 206 -15.03 -13.28 19.98
C ASN A 206 -14.54 -12.35 18.85
N ARG A 207 -13.75 -12.87 17.90
CA ARG A 207 -13.38 -12.11 16.68
C ARG A 207 -14.07 -12.69 15.44
N GLU A 208 -15.36 -12.41 15.30
CA GLU A 208 -16.10 -12.71 14.08
C GLU A 208 -15.53 -11.91 12.89
N LEU A 209 -15.44 -12.55 11.72
CA LEU A 209 -15.16 -11.86 10.46
C LEU A 209 -16.31 -10.89 10.20
N LYS A 210 -16.14 -9.61 10.54
CA LYS A 210 -17.03 -8.56 10.04
C LYS A 210 -16.91 -8.58 8.52
N THR A 211 -17.93 -9.04 7.83
CA THR A 211 -18.00 -9.05 6.36
C THR A 211 -18.35 -7.68 5.82
N GLU A 212 -18.93 -6.82 6.65
CA GLU A 212 -19.29 -5.45 6.30
C GLU A 212 -18.03 -4.61 6.05
N ILE A 213 -17.97 -4.00 4.86
CA ILE A 213 -16.90 -3.08 4.45
C ILE A 213 -17.55 -1.70 4.38
N LEU A 214 -17.15 -0.79 5.26
CA LEU A 214 -17.72 0.55 5.28
C LEU A 214 -17.43 1.26 3.94
N PRO A 215 -18.41 1.99 3.39
CA PRO A 215 -18.17 2.85 2.23
C PRO A 215 -17.17 3.95 2.60
N VAL A 216 -16.28 4.30 1.68
CA VAL A 216 -15.33 5.41 1.85
C VAL A 216 -16.13 6.72 1.89
N SER A 217 -16.02 7.50 2.97
CA SER A 217 -16.69 8.79 3.08
C SER A 217 -16.23 9.75 1.98
N THR A 218 -17.17 10.31 1.25
CA THR A 218 -16.95 11.44 0.34
C THR A 218 -16.74 12.72 1.16
N PRO A 219 -15.75 13.57 0.84
CA PRO A 219 -15.77 14.95 1.33
C PRO A 219 -17.06 15.60 0.82
N GLN A 220 -17.95 16.01 1.73
CA GLN A 220 -19.13 16.78 1.35
C GLN A 220 -18.69 18.19 0.95
N ASP A 221 -19.13 18.63 -0.23
CA ASP A 221 -19.11 20.02 -0.64
C ASP A 221 -19.88 20.86 0.38
N ASN A 222 -19.17 21.56 1.26
CA ASN A 222 -19.76 22.63 2.04
C ASN A 222 -19.98 23.84 1.11
N THR A 223 -21.04 23.76 0.30
CA THR A 223 -21.66 24.96 -0.28
C THR A 223 -22.60 25.55 0.79
N PRO A 224 -22.44 26.83 1.18
CA PRO A 224 -23.34 27.44 2.14
C PRO A 224 -24.71 27.59 1.47
N SER A 225 -25.71 26.83 1.92
CA SER A 225 -27.09 27.01 1.52
C SER A 225 -27.61 28.34 2.09
N VAL A 226 -28.05 29.21 1.18
CA VAL A 226 -28.77 30.45 1.50
C VAL A 226 -30.10 30.07 2.16
N GLY A 227 -30.18 30.29 3.46
CA GLY A 227 -31.43 30.22 4.22
C GLY A 227 -32.19 31.54 4.13
N THR A 228 -33.39 31.51 3.56
CA THR A 228 -34.40 32.57 3.61
C THR A 228 -34.77 32.93 5.06
N PRO A 229 -35.00 34.21 5.40
CA PRO A 229 -35.32 34.62 6.76
C PRO A 229 -36.82 34.49 7.01
N THR A 230 -37.20 33.78 8.06
CA THR A 230 -38.51 33.99 8.72
C THR A 230 -38.22 34.28 10.17
N GLY A 231 -38.69 35.46 10.61
CA GLY A 231 -38.41 36.00 11.92
C GLY A 231 -39.36 35.49 12.98
N GLU A 232 -38.86 35.41 14.20
CA GLU A 232 -39.66 35.55 15.40
C GLU A 232 -38.80 36.25 16.47
N MET A 233 -39.25 37.43 16.92
CA MET A 233 -38.67 38.18 18.02
C MET A 233 -39.33 37.77 19.33
N ALA A 234 -38.53 37.50 20.37
CA ALA A 234 -38.76 37.71 21.81
C ALA A 234 -37.75 36.85 22.60
N ASN A 235 -37.09 37.23 23.69
CA ASN A 235 -37.02 38.48 24.46
C ASN A 235 -35.74 38.43 25.33
N LEU A 236 -35.28 39.59 25.75
CA LEU A 236 -34.10 39.84 26.59
C LEU A 236 -34.15 39.14 27.96
N THR A 237 -32.99 38.72 28.48
CA THR A 237 -32.61 39.06 29.87
C THR A 237 -31.08 39.19 30.03
N LEU A 238 -30.67 40.33 30.56
CA LEU A 238 -29.29 40.75 30.84
C LEU A 238 -28.63 39.95 31.97
N GLY A 239 -27.35 39.63 31.81
CA GLY A 239 -26.43 39.28 32.91
C GLY A 239 -25.01 39.76 32.59
N LYS A 240 -24.51 40.73 33.36
CA LYS A 240 -23.31 41.55 33.11
C LYS A 240 -21.98 40.87 33.49
N GLY A 241 -20.93 41.19 32.70
CA GLY A 241 -19.55 41.48 33.14
C GLY A 241 -18.65 40.27 33.43
N GLY A 242 -17.38 40.21 33.04
CA GLY A 242 -16.49 41.14 32.37
C GLY A 242 -15.03 40.71 32.55
N LYS A 243 -14.18 41.16 31.61
CA LYS A 243 -12.70 41.30 31.67
C LYS A 243 -11.83 40.08 31.30
N ASP A 244 -11.44 40.13 30.02
CA ASP A 244 -10.08 39.94 29.52
C ASP A 244 -8.96 40.28 30.52
N LYS A 245 -7.91 39.45 30.52
CA LYS A 245 -6.49 39.88 30.51
C LYS A 245 -5.53 38.70 30.36
N ARG A 246 -4.89 38.61 29.19
CA ARG A 246 -3.61 37.90 28.96
C ARG A 246 -2.49 38.55 29.79
N PRO A 247 -1.55 37.79 30.37
CA PRO A 247 -0.23 38.31 30.70
C PRO A 247 0.81 37.97 29.63
N LYS A 248 1.67 38.97 29.39
CA LYS A 248 2.82 39.01 28.49
C LYS A 248 4.01 38.22 29.05
N SER A 249 4.89 37.78 28.14
CA SER A 249 6.26 37.35 28.42
C SER A 249 7.11 38.46 29.04
N PRO A 250 8.25 38.09 29.65
CA PRO A 250 9.42 38.95 29.65
C PRO A 250 10.64 38.27 29.00
N ALA A 251 11.51 39.13 28.49
CA ALA A 251 12.75 38.83 27.79
C ALA A 251 13.96 38.72 28.75
N LYS A 252 15.04 38.14 28.19
CA LYS A 252 16.47 38.12 28.56
C LYS A 252 16.98 39.15 29.59
N ALA A 253 17.89 38.71 30.47
CA ALA A 253 19.32 39.07 30.50
C ALA A 253 19.96 38.60 31.83
N GLY A 254 21.19 38.07 31.76
CA GLY A 254 21.98 37.60 32.90
C GLY A 254 22.98 36.55 32.46
#